data_AF-A0A354EW62-F1
#
_entry.id   AF-A0A354EW62-F1
#
_cell.length_a   1.000
_cell.length_b   1.000
_cell.length_c   1.000
_cell.angle_alpha   90.00
_cell.angle_beta   90.00
_cell.angle_gamma   90.00
#
_symmetry.space_group_name_H-M   'P 1'
#
loop_
_entity.id
_entity.type
_entity.pdbx_description
1 polymer ?
#
loop_
_entity_poly.entity_id
_entity_poly.type
_entity_poly.pdbx_seq_one_letter_code
_entity_poly.pdbx_strand_id
1 'polypeptide(L)' 'MEVALAAAPRSKGDVNALVRLAERDMAAVDALILDRMQSDVPIIPKLAEHLVSAGGKRLRPL' A
#
# COMPACT_ATOMS: atom_id res chain seq x y z
N MET A 1 -40.31 -17.62 -16.13
CA MET A 1 -38.92 -17.96 -15.79
C MET A 1 -38.11 -16.67 -15.77
N GLU A 2 -37.86 -16.13 -14.59
CA GLU A 2 -36.67 -15.30 -14.33
C GLU A 2 -36.49 -15.25 -12.82
N VAL A 3 -35.58 -16.07 -12.30
CA VAL A 3 -35.22 -16.01 -10.88
C VAL A 3 -34.08 -15.00 -10.79
N ALA A 4 -34.43 -13.74 -10.53
CA ALA A 4 -33.45 -12.75 -10.13
C ALA A 4 -32.92 -13.18 -8.74
N LEU A 5 -31.74 -13.79 -8.72
CA LEU A 5 -30.99 -14.05 -7.50
C LEU A 5 -30.60 -12.69 -6.91
N ALA A 6 -31.40 -12.19 -5.97
CA ALA A 6 -31.03 -11.03 -5.17
C ALA A 6 -29.73 -11.36 -4.43
N ALA A 7 -28.62 -10.76 -4.88
CA ALA A 7 -27.32 -10.95 -4.26
C ALA A 7 -27.39 -10.52 -2.79
N ALA A 8 -27.11 -11.44 -1.88
CA ALA A 8 -27.05 -11.16 -0.45
C ALA A 8 -26.06 -10.00 -0.18
N PRO A 9 -26.31 -9.16 0.85
CA PRO A 9 -25.47 -8.02 1.15
C PRO A 9 -24.03 -8.49 1.43
N ARG A 10 -23.08 -7.99 0.63
CA ARG A 10 -21.65 -8.31 0.78
C ARG A 10 -21.07 -7.58 1.99
N SER A 11 -20.41 -8.30 2.88
CA SER A 11 -19.70 -7.70 4.02
C SER A 11 -18.60 -6.75 3.53
N LYS A 12 -18.45 -5.59 4.16
CA LYS A 12 -17.28 -4.73 3.93
C LYS A 12 -16.01 -5.49 4.33
N GLY A 13 -15.06 -5.58 3.41
CA GLY A 13 -13.74 -6.14 3.70
C GLY A 13 -12.90 -5.18 4.56
N ASP A 14 -11.93 -5.74 5.27
CA ASP A 14 -10.92 -5.02 6.04
C ASP A 14 -9.52 -5.54 5.67
N VAL A 15 -8.55 -4.63 5.62
CA VAL A 15 -7.15 -4.93 5.28
C VAL A 15 -6.27 -5.04 6.52
N ASN A 16 -6.75 -4.65 7.71
CA ASN A 16 -5.90 -4.57 8.91
C ASN A 16 -5.24 -5.90 9.30
N ALA A 17 -5.93 -7.02 9.08
CA ALA A 17 -5.35 -8.34 9.37
C ALA A 17 -4.18 -8.66 8.44
N LEU A 18 -4.30 -8.33 7.15
CA LEU A 18 -3.24 -8.52 6.16
C LEU A 18 -2.06 -7.57 6.44
N VAL A 19 -2.37 -6.31 6.78
CA VAL A 19 -1.35 -5.32 7.17
C VAL A 19 -0.54 -5.78 8.37
N ARG A 20 -1.18 -6.31 9.42
CA ARG A 20 -0.46 -6.84 10.59
C ARG A 20 0.38 -8.08 10.24
N LEU A 21 -0.12 -8.93 9.36
CA LEU A 21 0.63 -10.12 8.94
C LEU A 21 1.91 -9.76 8.19
N ALA A 22 1.85 -8.75 7.32
CA ALA A 22 2.94 -8.34 6.45
C ALA A 22 3.84 -7.24 7.05
N GLU A 23 3.68 -6.86 8.31
CA GLU A 23 4.34 -5.69 8.91
C GLU A 23 5.88 -5.71 8.75
N ARG A 24 6.51 -6.86 8.96
CA ARG A 24 7.97 -7.00 8.81
C ARG A 24 8.42 -6.87 7.36
N ASP A 25 7.69 -7.48 6.43
CA ASP A 25 8.03 -7.42 5.01
C ASP A 25 7.80 -6.00 4.47
N MET A 26 6.74 -5.34 4.93
CA MET A 26 6.47 -3.93 4.60
C MET A 26 7.56 -2.99 5.10
N ALA A 27 8.15 -3.23 6.27
CA ALA A 27 9.31 -2.47 6.72
C ALA A 27 10.53 -2.64 5.80
N ALA A 28 10.75 -3.86 5.27
CA ALA A 28 11.81 -4.10 4.29
C ALA A 28 11.52 -3.43 2.94
N VAL A 29 10.26 -3.43 2.50
CA VAL A 29 9.84 -2.71 1.28
C VAL A 29 10.05 -1.21 1.43
N ASP A 30 9.70 -0.62 2.58
CA ASP A 30 9.92 0.81 2.84
C ASP A 30 11.42 1.16 2.81
N ALA A 31 12.27 0.33 3.43
CA ALA A 31 13.72 0.50 3.36
C ALA A 31 14.26 0.42 1.92
N LEU A 32 13.76 -0.53 1.12
CA LEU A 32 14.15 -0.67 -0.29
C LEU A 32 13.71 0.53 -1.13
N ILE A 33 12.52 1.08 -0.89
CA ILE A 33 12.04 2.27 -1.59
C ILE A 33 13.00 3.44 -1.34
N LEU A 34 13.38 3.70 -0.08
CA LEU A 34 14.28 4.78 0.29
C LEU A 34 15.69 4.61 -0.32
N ASP A 35 16.22 3.39 -0.33
CA ASP A 35 17.50 3.06 -0.96
C ASP A 35 17.50 3.33 -2.47
N ARG A 36 16.39 3.02 -3.15
CA ARG A 36 16.27 3.23 -4.61
C ARG A 36 15.94 4.65 -5.03
N MET A 37 15.58 5.51 -4.09
CA MET A 37 15.26 6.92 -4.35
C MET A 37 16.49 7.85 -4.28
N GLN A 38 17.66 7.30 -3.96
CA GLN A 38 18.92 8.05 -4.00
C GLN A 38 19.25 8.48 -5.43
N SER A 39 19.67 9.73 -5.59
CA SER A 39 19.95 10.32 -6.89
C SER A 39 20.86 11.54 -6.75
N ASP A 40 21.81 11.68 -7.67
CA ASP A 40 22.69 12.86 -7.78
C ASP A 40 21.92 14.14 -8.11
N VAL A 41 20.73 14.01 -8.71
CA VAL A 41 19.81 15.14 -8.92
C VAL A 41 19.08 15.44 -7.60
N PRO A 42 19.34 16.58 -6.93
CA PRO A 42 18.92 16.80 -5.55
C PRO A 42 17.40 16.90 -5.32
N ILE A 43 16.61 17.13 -6.37
CA ILE A 43 15.15 17.26 -6.24
C ILE A 43 14.46 15.90 -6.08
N ILE A 44 15.04 14.84 -6.66
CA ILE A 44 14.47 13.49 -6.65
C ILE A 44 14.34 12.93 -5.23
N PRO A 45 15.40 12.89 -4.39
CA PRO A 45 15.28 12.37 -3.02
C PRO A 45 14.33 13.20 -2.15
N LYS A 46 14.24 14.53 -2.38
CA LYS A 46 13.32 15.40 -1.62
C LYS A 46 11.85 15.14 -1.94
N LEU A 47 11.51 15.01 -3.22
CA LEU A 47 10.14 14.71 -3.64
C LEU A 47 9.73 13.30 -3.22
N ALA A 48 10.67 12.36 -3.34
CA ALA A 48 10.55 10.99 -2.89
C ALA A 48 10.16 10.88 -1.41
N GLU A 49 10.95 11.51 -0.54
CA GLU A 49 10.74 11.51 0.92
C GLU A 49 9.38 12.14 1.27
N HIS A 50 8.99 13.21 0.57
CA HIS A 50 7.68 13.83 0.74
C HIS A 50 6.52 12.89 0.36
N LEU A 51 6.60 12.16 -0.76
CA LEU A 51 5.54 11.25 -1.19
C LEU A 51 5.45 9.98 -0.33
N VAL A 52 6.59 9.47 0.14
CA VAL A 52 6.62 8.31 1.04
C VAL A 52 6.04 8.70 2.40
N SER A 53 6.44 9.86 2.97
CA SER A 53 5.98 10.36 4.28
C SER A 53 4.55 10.90 4.29
N ALA A 54 4.06 11.47 3.17
CA ALA A 54 2.67 11.91 3.02
C ALA A 54 1.66 10.76 3.14
N GLY A 55 2.14 9.51 3.03
CA GLY A 55 1.37 8.32 3.28
C GLY A 55 0.57 7.81 2.08
N GLY A 56 -0.05 6.67 2.29
CA GLY A 56 -0.85 5.94 1.31
C GLY A 56 -1.18 4.57 1.86
N LYS A 57 -2.24 3.92 1.37
CA LYS A 57 -2.69 2.62 1.93
C LYS A 57 -1.72 1.46 1.66
N ARG A 58 -0.69 1.67 0.85
CA ARG A 58 0.31 0.67 0.42
C ARG A 58 -0.29 -0.66 -0.08
N LEU A 59 -1.52 -0.65 -0.61
CA LEU A 59 -2.24 -1.86 -1.03
C LEU A 59 -1.66 -2.61 -2.25
N ARG A 60 -0.70 -2.01 -2.96
CA ARG A 60 -0.03 -2.67 -4.10
C ARG A 60 1.20 -3.48 -3.67
N PRO A 61 2.07 -2.95 -2.80
CA PRO A 61 3.15 -3.75 -2.23
C PRO A 61 2.71 -4.69 -1.11
N LEU A 62 1.61 -4.38 -0.40
CA LEU A 62 0.93 -5.30 0.53
C LEU A 62 0.37 -6.52 -0.22
#